data_AF-A0A944HFL9-F1
#
_entry.id   AF-A0A944HFL9-F1
#
_cell.length_a   1.000
_cell.length_b   1.000
_cell.length_c   1.000
_cell.angle_alpha   90.00
_cell.angle_beta   90.00
_cell.angle_gamma   90.00
#
_symmetry.space_group_name_H-M   'P 1'
#
loop_
_entity.id
_entity.type
_entity.pdbx_description
1 polymer ?
#
loop_
_entity_poly.entity_id
_entity_poly.type
_entity_poly.pdbx_seq_one_letter_code
_entity_poly.pdbx_strand_id
1 'polypeptide(L)'
;MQLRTIARSQAARKAAGAATVGLLATAYASPAAGQETVKSPATVNAASKSDPKDPAASIATVAGVPISPTATSTTRTIAASDPQAVQATSNLCGSGYYLQYAEQLPDERRWGTLFTYQRNVAPFNSCAIFDNNLGTTKYMKLKLCPNDLSKPCSVDEGNFSQYAARSV
;
A
#
# COMPACT_ATOMS: atom_id res chain seq x y z
N MET A 1 8.77 -18.90 66.10
CA MET A 1 7.51 -18.23 65.71
C MET A 1 6.98 -18.97 64.47
N GLN A 2 5.71 -19.38 64.50
CA GLN A 2 5.05 -20.28 63.54
C GLN A 2 5.10 -19.74 62.09
N LEU A 3 5.44 -20.54 61.06
CA LEU A 3 4.63 -21.57 60.37
C LEU A 3 3.40 -20.97 59.65
N ARG A 4 3.46 -20.90 58.30
CA ARG A 4 2.45 -21.48 57.37
C ARG A 4 2.68 -21.00 55.93
N THR A 5 3.42 -21.80 55.17
CA THR A 5 3.29 -21.93 53.72
C THR A 5 1.96 -22.60 53.41
N ILE A 6 1.11 -22.00 52.57
CA ILE A 6 -0.07 -22.67 52.02
C ILE A 6 0.12 -22.82 50.52
N ALA A 7 0.48 -24.05 50.13
CA ALA A 7 0.28 -24.58 48.80
C ALA A 7 -1.22 -24.91 48.60
N ARG A 8 -1.80 -24.51 47.46
CA ARG A 8 -2.97 -25.19 46.87
C ARG A 8 -2.91 -25.11 45.35
N SER A 9 -2.34 -26.15 44.76
CA SER A 9 -2.70 -26.67 43.44
C SER A 9 -4.03 -27.41 43.54
N GLN A 10 -4.96 -27.22 42.59
CA GLN A 10 -5.97 -28.17 42.07
C GLN A 10 -6.57 -27.53 40.79
N ALA A 11 -6.33 -28.06 39.60
CA ALA A 11 -6.99 -29.21 38.97
C ALA A 11 -8.19 -28.79 38.08
N ALA A 12 -7.98 -29.03 36.78
CA ALA A 12 -8.91 -29.55 35.79
C ALA A 12 -10.39 -29.12 35.86
N ARG A 13 -10.85 -28.46 34.78
CA ARG A 13 -12.16 -28.76 34.18
C ARG A 13 -12.00 -28.90 32.67
N LYS A 14 -11.96 -30.15 32.22
CA LYS A 14 -12.42 -30.54 30.88
C LYS A 14 -13.94 -30.43 30.88
N ALA A 15 -14.52 -29.85 29.84
CA ALA A 15 -15.89 -30.13 29.44
C ALA A 15 -15.91 -30.26 27.92
N ALA A 16 -15.98 -31.51 27.47
CA ALA A 16 -16.50 -31.87 26.16
C ALA A 16 -18.03 -31.91 26.27
N GLY A 17 -18.73 -31.42 25.26
CA GLY A 17 -20.19 -31.49 25.16
C GLY A 17 -20.61 -31.29 23.71
N ALA A 18 -20.73 -32.40 22.99
CA ALA A 18 -21.36 -32.46 21.69
C ALA A 18 -22.88 -32.37 21.85
N ALA A 19 -23.55 -31.60 20.99
CA ALA A 19 -24.99 -31.71 20.77
C ALA A 19 -25.28 -31.55 19.28
N THR A 20 -25.65 -32.67 18.69
CA THR A 20 -26.15 -32.87 17.33
C THR A 20 -27.57 -32.31 17.20
N VAL A 21 -27.84 -31.55 16.13
CA VAL A 21 -29.19 -31.45 15.54
C VAL A 21 -29.01 -31.59 14.04
N GLY A 22 -29.50 -32.70 13.50
CA GLY A 22 -29.67 -32.90 12.08
C GLY A 22 -31.06 -32.43 11.64
N LEU A 23 -31.14 -31.84 10.44
CA LEU A 23 -32.36 -31.90 9.63
C LEU A 23 -31.97 -32.13 8.17
N LEU A 24 -32.67 -33.09 7.57
CA LEU A 24 -32.50 -33.65 6.23
C LEU A 24 -33.05 -32.71 5.15
N ALA A 25 -32.38 -32.67 3.99
CA ALA A 25 -33.04 -32.49 2.70
C ALA A 25 -32.21 -33.11 1.56
N THR A 26 -32.65 -34.31 1.17
CA THR A 26 -32.76 -34.87 -0.19
C THR A 26 -31.58 -34.83 -1.18
N ALA A 27 -31.28 -36.05 -1.62
CA ALA A 27 -30.28 -36.46 -2.59
C ALA A 27 -30.53 -36.02 -4.03
N TYR A 28 -29.43 -35.78 -4.75
CA TYR A 28 -29.22 -36.32 -6.10
C TYR A 28 -27.84 -37.01 -6.12
N ALA A 29 -27.81 -38.26 -6.57
CA ALA A 29 -26.65 -39.12 -6.56
C ALA A 29 -25.93 -39.15 -7.92
N SER A 30 -24.60 -38.89 -7.87
CA SER A 30 -23.51 -39.62 -8.57
C SER A 30 -23.33 -39.56 -10.10
N PRO A 31 -22.12 -39.85 -10.66
CA PRO A 31 -20.95 -40.47 -10.02
C PRO A 31 -19.60 -39.74 -10.15
N ALA A 32 -18.65 -40.34 -9.43
CA ALA A 32 -17.29 -39.94 -9.14
C ALA A 32 -16.29 -40.03 -10.32
N ALA A 33 -15.25 -39.19 -10.28
CA ALA A 33 -13.85 -39.60 -10.27
C ALA A 33 -12.96 -38.34 -10.14
N GLY A 34 -12.01 -38.35 -9.21
CA GLY A 34 -10.99 -37.30 -9.07
C GLY A 34 -10.78 -36.83 -7.63
N GLN A 35 -10.31 -37.73 -6.76
CA GLN A 35 -9.59 -37.30 -5.56
C GLN A 35 -8.23 -36.76 -6.01
N GLU A 36 -7.83 -35.58 -5.57
CA GLU A 36 -6.43 -35.32 -5.21
C GLU A 36 -6.30 -34.06 -4.32
N THR A 37 -6.09 -34.35 -3.03
CA THR A 37 -5.17 -33.65 -2.13
C THR A 37 -5.47 -32.20 -1.72
N VAL A 38 -6.23 -32.07 -0.62
CA VAL A 38 -6.14 -30.92 0.28
C VAL A 38 -4.71 -30.85 0.84
N LYS A 39 -3.98 -29.81 0.44
CA LYS A 39 -2.77 -29.37 1.15
C LYS A 39 -2.74 -27.85 1.19
N SER A 40 -3.46 -27.28 2.14
CA SER A 40 -2.95 -26.07 2.82
C SER A 40 -1.72 -26.49 3.61
N PRO A 41 -0.64 -25.72 3.49
CA PRO A 41 -0.50 -24.62 4.44
C PRO A 41 -0.18 -23.30 3.73
N ALA A 42 -1.09 -22.33 3.87
CA ALA A 42 -0.71 -20.93 3.81
C ALA A 42 0.18 -20.66 5.03
N THR A 43 1.48 -20.66 4.83
CA THR A 43 2.44 -20.12 5.79
C THR A 43 2.15 -18.63 5.96
N VAL A 44 1.49 -18.29 7.06
CA VAL A 44 1.50 -16.94 7.62
C VAL A 44 2.94 -16.63 8.02
N ASN A 45 3.65 -15.90 7.16
CA ASN A 45 5.00 -15.47 7.49
C ASN A 45 4.94 -14.45 8.63
N ALA A 46 5.83 -14.67 9.59
CA ALA A 46 5.84 -14.14 10.93
C ALA A 46 5.75 -12.61 11.01
N ALA A 47 5.06 -12.14 12.05
CA ALA A 47 5.16 -10.78 12.55
C ALA A 47 6.63 -10.47 12.89
N SER A 48 7.27 -9.64 12.06
CA SER A 48 8.53 -9.00 12.43
C SER A 48 8.26 -8.03 13.58
N LYS A 49 8.91 -8.28 14.72
CA LYS A 49 9.05 -7.28 15.79
C LYS A 49 9.78 -6.07 15.19
N SER A 50 9.06 -4.96 15.02
CA SER A 50 9.66 -3.68 14.72
C SER A 50 9.89 -2.96 16.05
N ASP A 51 11.14 -2.64 16.34
CA ASP A 51 11.51 -1.63 17.32
C ASP A 51 10.79 -0.31 16.97
N PRO A 52 10.47 0.57 17.94
CA PRO A 52 9.76 1.82 17.68
C PRO A 52 10.66 2.81 16.94
N LYS A 53 10.80 2.61 15.63
CA LYS A 53 11.39 3.51 14.66
C LYS A 53 10.31 3.79 13.64
N ASP A 54 9.86 5.05 13.62
CA ASP A 54 8.86 5.66 12.72
C ASP A 54 8.20 4.69 11.73
N PRO A 55 6.93 4.29 11.95
CA PRO A 55 6.24 3.29 11.13
C PRO A 55 6.17 3.66 9.64
N ALA A 56 6.40 4.94 9.30
CA ALA A 56 6.50 5.37 7.91
C ALA A 56 7.79 4.86 7.23
N ALA A 57 8.93 4.76 7.92
CA ALA A 57 10.23 4.48 7.31
C ALA A 57 10.38 3.06 6.72
N SER A 58 9.53 2.10 7.12
CA SER A 58 9.61 0.68 6.76
C SER A 58 8.66 0.25 5.63
N ILE A 59 7.83 1.16 5.11
CA ILE A 59 6.84 0.84 4.07
C ILE A 59 7.51 0.64 2.71
N ALA A 60 7.69 -0.62 2.30
CA ALA A 60 8.28 -0.96 1.00
C ALA A 60 7.30 -0.84 -0.17
N THR A 61 6.00 -0.99 0.10
CA THR A 61 4.93 -0.94 -0.91
C THR A 61 3.65 -0.31 -0.34
N VAL A 62 2.90 0.40 -1.19
CA VAL A 62 1.57 0.95 -0.88
C VAL A 62 0.65 0.64 -2.05
N ALA A 63 -0.49 -0.02 -1.79
CA ALA A 63 -1.45 -0.43 -2.85
C ALA A 63 -0.81 -1.15 -4.05
N GLY A 64 0.24 -1.96 -3.80
CA GLY A 64 1.00 -2.66 -4.83
C GLY A 64 2.05 -1.82 -5.57
N VAL A 65 2.12 -0.52 -5.29
CA VAL A 65 3.14 0.39 -5.82
C VAL A 65 4.40 0.29 -4.97
N PRO A 66 5.58 0.01 -5.54
CA PRO A 66 6.82 -0.03 -4.78
C PRO A 66 7.29 1.38 -4.44
N ILE A 67 7.75 1.56 -3.20
CA ILE A 67 8.32 2.81 -2.71
C ILE A 67 9.85 2.72 -2.77
N SER A 68 10.50 3.76 -3.30
CA SER A 68 11.94 3.84 -3.36
C SER A 68 12.57 3.67 -1.96
N PRO A 69 13.66 2.90 -1.80
CA PRO A 69 14.38 2.82 -0.54
C PRO A 69 14.87 4.19 -0.03
N THR A 70 15.09 5.15 -0.92
CA THR A 70 15.56 6.51 -0.59
C THR A 70 14.41 7.51 -0.39
N ALA A 71 13.15 7.10 -0.50
CA ALA A 71 12.01 7.96 -0.20
C ALA A 71 12.00 8.37 1.28
N THR A 72 11.71 9.65 1.52
CA THR A 72 11.68 10.24 2.87
C THR A 72 10.52 9.71 3.71
N SER A 73 10.58 9.90 5.04
CA SER A 73 9.46 9.57 5.93
C SER A 73 8.19 10.32 5.52
N THR A 74 8.30 11.61 5.18
CA THR A 74 7.17 12.43 4.68
C THR A 74 6.50 11.81 3.44
N THR A 75 7.28 11.39 2.45
CA THR A 75 6.75 10.72 1.25
C THR A 75 6.01 9.43 1.61
N ARG A 76 6.57 8.63 2.52
CA ARG A 76 5.95 7.39 2.97
C ARG A 76 4.67 7.64 3.77
N THR A 77 4.64 8.68 4.61
CA THR A 77 3.44 9.10 5.34
C THR A 77 2.33 9.54 4.40
N ILE A 78 2.65 10.39 3.41
CA ILE A 78 1.68 10.81 2.38
C ILE A 78 1.16 9.60 1.63
N ALA A 79 2.05 8.70 1.20
CA ALA A 79 1.66 7.49 0.49
C ALA A 79 0.73 6.59 1.33
N ALA A 80 1.04 6.41 2.61
CA ALA A 80 0.22 5.62 3.53
C ALA A 80 -1.15 6.27 3.80
N SER A 81 -1.23 7.60 3.77
CA SER A 81 -2.47 8.34 4.02
C SER A 81 -3.47 8.26 2.86
N ASP A 82 -2.98 8.13 1.62
CA ASP A 82 -3.82 7.96 0.44
C ASP A 82 -3.26 6.91 -0.53
N PRO A 83 -3.47 5.61 -0.22
CA PRO A 83 -3.03 4.52 -1.08
C PRO A 83 -3.71 4.51 -2.47
N GLN A 84 -4.92 5.09 -2.59
CA GLN A 84 -5.65 5.13 -3.85
C GLN A 84 -5.04 6.15 -4.80
N ALA A 85 -4.71 7.35 -4.32
CA ALA A 85 -3.99 8.34 -5.12
C ALA A 85 -2.66 7.77 -5.60
N VAL A 86 -1.86 7.15 -4.72
CA VAL A 86 -0.58 6.53 -5.09
C VAL A 86 -0.74 5.49 -6.20
N GLN A 87 -1.77 4.64 -6.12
CA GLN A 87 -2.03 3.65 -7.15
C GLN A 87 -2.45 4.30 -8.47
N ALA A 88 -3.39 5.25 -8.41
CA ALA A 88 -3.89 5.95 -9.59
C ALA A 88 -2.76 6.70 -10.32
N THR A 89 -1.95 7.47 -9.59
CA THR A 89 -0.84 8.24 -10.18
C THR A 89 0.29 7.32 -10.66
N SER A 90 0.53 6.19 -10.00
CA SER A 90 1.49 5.18 -10.50
C SER A 90 1.01 4.55 -11.82
N ASN A 91 -0.28 4.29 -11.97
CA ASN A 91 -0.84 3.73 -13.20
C ASN A 91 -0.68 4.70 -14.39
N LEU A 92 -0.77 6.02 -14.15
CA LEU A 92 -0.51 7.04 -15.18
C LEU A 92 0.96 7.02 -15.66
N CYS A 93 1.91 6.70 -14.78
CA CYS A 93 3.31 6.55 -15.14
C CYS A 93 3.62 5.22 -15.84
N GLY A 94 2.81 4.18 -15.58
CA GLY A 94 2.98 2.83 -16.10
C GLY A 94 3.86 1.94 -15.22
N SER A 95 4.18 0.74 -15.71
CA SER A 95 4.92 -0.27 -14.95
C SER A 95 6.41 0.07 -14.75
N GLY A 96 7.06 -0.57 -13.77
CA GLY A 96 8.50 -0.45 -13.53
C GLY A 96 8.96 0.85 -12.87
N TYR A 97 8.01 1.65 -12.38
CA TYR A 97 8.26 2.87 -11.63
C TYR A 97 8.16 2.64 -10.13
N TYR A 98 8.97 3.38 -9.37
CA TYR A 98 8.96 3.42 -7.90
C TYR A 98 8.57 4.82 -7.46
N LEU A 99 7.72 4.92 -6.43
CA LEU A 99 7.43 6.21 -5.81
C LEU A 99 8.70 6.74 -5.14
N GLN A 100 9.23 7.86 -5.64
CA GLN A 100 10.47 8.46 -5.14
C GLN A 100 10.19 9.63 -4.20
N TYR A 101 9.18 10.43 -4.53
CA TYR A 101 8.83 11.64 -3.79
C TYR A 101 7.33 11.86 -3.82
N ALA A 102 6.80 12.30 -2.69
CA ALA A 102 5.46 12.84 -2.56
C ALA A 102 5.50 14.04 -1.64
N GLU A 103 4.81 15.10 -2.02
CA GLU A 103 4.65 16.32 -1.24
C GLU A 103 3.22 16.83 -1.39
N GLN A 104 2.57 17.06 -0.26
CA GLN A 104 1.30 17.78 -0.21
C GLN A 104 1.64 19.27 -0.14
N LEU A 105 1.30 20.04 -1.17
CA LEU A 105 1.71 21.44 -1.28
C LEU A 105 0.89 22.33 -0.32
N PRO A 106 1.51 22.94 0.71
CA PRO A 106 0.87 23.89 1.61
C PRO A 106 1.35 25.29 1.25
N ASP A 107 0.64 25.91 0.34
CA ASP A 107 0.80 27.31 -0.03
C ASP A 107 -0.57 27.96 0.17
N GLU A 108 -0.60 29.25 0.53
CA GLU A 108 -1.78 30.11 0.53
C GLU A 108 -2.62 29.98 -0.77
N ARG A 109 -2.04 29.40 -1.82
CA ARG A 109 -2.59 29.02 -3.12
C ARG A 109 -2.53 27.50 -3.37
N ARG A 110 -3.48 26.81 -2.74
CA ARG A 110 -4.22 25.58 -3.12
C ARG A 110 -3.51 24.30 -3.60
N TRP A 111 -3.39 23.38 -2.63
CA TRP A 111 -4.15 22.12 -2.47
C TRP A 111 -4.03 21.04 -3.56
N GLY A 112 -2.84 20.52 -3.79
CA GLY A 112 -2.68 19.26 -4.51
C GLY A 112 -1.49 18.48 -3.97
N THR A 113 -1.36 17.23 -4.41
CA THR A 113 -0.23 16.39 -4.04
C THR A 113 0.65 16.18 -5.28
N LEU A 114 1.92 16.56 -5.18
CA LEU A 114 2.90 16.25 -6.20
C LEU A 114 3.47 14.86 -5.92
N PHE A 115 3.33 13.95 -6.87
CA PHE A 115 3.99 12.65 -6.86
C PHE A 115 5.06 12.61 -7.93
N THR A 116 6.24 12.07 -7.60
CA THR A 116 7.25 11.72 -8.60
C THR A 116 7.65 10.26 -8.47
N TYR A 117 7.75 9.65 -9.64
CA TYR A 117 8.07 8.26 -9.84
C TYR A 117 9.33 8.16 -10.68
N GLN A 118 10.21 7.23 -10.32
CA GLN A 118 11.43 6.99 -11.05
C GLN A 118 11.53 5.55 -11.52
N ARG A 119 12.04 5.38 -12.74
CA ARG A 119 12.47 4.10 -13.27
C ARG A 119 13.99 4.07 -13.22
N ASN A 120 14.53 3.24 -12.34
CA ASN A 120 15.97 3.11 -12.10
C ASN A 120 16.64 2.01 -12.96
N VAL A 121 15.99 1.63 -14.06
CA VAL A 121 16.52 0.70 -15.06
C VAL A 121 16.50 1.38 -16.42
N ALA A 122 17.48 1.05 -17.26
CA ALA A 122 17.60 1.67 -18.57
C ALA A 122 16.37 1.39 -19.46
N PRO A 123 15.84 2.40 -20.19
CA PRO A 123 16.20 3.81 -20.07
C PRO A 123 15.69 4.41 -18.76
N PHE A 124 16.57 5.14 -18.05
CA PHE A 124 16.20 5.89 -16.86
C PHE A 124 15.17 6.95 -17.25
N ASN A 125 14.06 7.00 -16.52
CA ASN A 125 12.99 7.97 -16.77
C ASN A 125 12.39 8.45 -15.45
N SER A 126 11.87 9.66 -15.46
CA SER A 126 11.09 10.21 -14.36
C SER A 126 9.69 10.54 -14.84
N CYS A 127 8.70 10.28 -14.00
CA CYS A 127 7.31 10.64 -14.22
C CYS A 127 6.83 11.47 -13.04
N ALA A 128 6.26 12.64 -13.30
CA ALA A 128 5.69 13.50 -12.30
C ALA A 128 4.19 13.67 -12.56
N ILE A 129 3.40 13.58 -11.49
CA ILE A 129 1.96 13.76 -11.51
C ILE A 129 1.60 14.78 -10.43
N PHE A 130 0.90 15.84 -10.82
CA PHE A 130 0.28 16.75 -9.89
C PHE A 130 -1.20 16.38 -9.75
N ASP A 131 -1.58 15.90 -8.58
CA ASP A 131 -2.92 15.45 -8.23
C ASP A 131 -3.77 16.58 -7.63
N ASN A 132 -4.98 16.74 -8.15
CA ASN A 132 -6.00 17.68 -7.70
C ASN A 132 -6.96 16.98 -6.73
N ASN A 133 -6.63 17.03 -5.45
CA ASN A 133 -7.42 16.40 -4.39
C ASN A 133 -8.63 17.24 -3.91
N LEU A 134 -9.11 18.18 -4.74
CA LEU A 134 -10.15 19.15 -4.36
C LEU A 134 -11.56 18.88 -4.89
N GLY A 135 -11.72 17.88 -5.75
CA GLY A 135 -13.01 17.56 -6.36
C GLY A 135 -13.60 18.66 -7.24
N THR A 136 -12.84 19.70 -7.57
CA THR A 136 -13.25 20.78 -8.48
C THR A 136 -12.15 21.06 -9.49
N THR A 137 -12.53 21.42 -10.71
CA THR A 137 -11.57 21.81 -11.75
C THR A 137 -10.70 22.97 -11.27
N LYS A 138 -9.40 22.86 -11.51
CA LYS A 138 -8.40 23.88 -11.22
C LYS A 138 -7.47 24.05 -12.41
N TYR A 139 -7.01 25.28 -12.59
CA TYR A 139 -5.86 25.50 -13.45
C TYR A 139 -4.63 24.95 -12.76
N MET A 140 -3.92 24.04 -13.42
CA MET A 140 -2.70 23.42 -12.92
C MET A 140 -1.61 23.55 -13.98
N LYS A 141 -0.36 23.62 -13.52
CA LYS A 141 0.81 23.61 -14.37
C LYS A 141 1.88 22.73 -13.75
N LEU A 142 2.31 21.72 -14.49
CA LEU A 142 3.42 20.85 -14.14
C LEU A 142 4.52 21.01 -15.19
N LYS A 143 5.73 21.38 -14.75
CA LYS A 143 6.91 21.48 -15.61
C LYS A 143 7.96 20.52 -15.10
N LEU A 144 8.34 19.54 -15.93
CA LEU A 144 9.36 18.55 -15.62
C LEU A 144 10.55 18.75 -16.56
N CYS A 145 11.72 19.01 -16.00
CA CYS A 145 12.95 19.24 -16.74
C CYS A 145 13.86 18.01 -16.60
N PRO A 146 14.41 17.47 -17.69
CA PRO A 146 15.45 16.46 -17.61
C PRO A 146 16.72 17.06 -16.98
N ASN A 147 17.56 16.23 -16.37
CA ASN A 147 18.88 16.63 -15.91
C ASN A 147 19.89 16.68 -17.08
N ASP A 148 19.48 17.28 -18.18
CA ASP A 148 20.23 17.43 -19.42
C ASP A 148 19.90 18.80 -19.99
N LEU A 149 20.87 19.72 -19.94
CA LEU A 149 20.69 21.10 -20.39
C LEU A 149 20.42 21.22 -21.89
N SER A 150 20.68 20.15 -22.67
CA SER A 150 20.40 20.11 -24.11
C SER A 150 18.95 19.75 -24.45
N LYS A 151 18.17 19.28 -23.46
CA LYS A 151 16.77 18.87 -23.66
C LYS A 151 15.81 19.87 -23.04
N PRO A 152 14.73 20.25 -23.74
CA PRO A 152 13.73 21.14 -23.19
C PRO A 152 12.94 20.46 -22.07
N CYS A 153 12.42 21.26 -21.15
CA CYS A 153 11.47 20.78 -20.17
C CYS A 153 10.13 20.45 -20.82
N SER A 154 9.49 19.38 -20.34
CA SER A 154 8.12 19.02 -20.69
C SER A 154 7.14 19.76 -19.78
N VAL A 155 6.06 20.30 -20.35
CA VAL A 155 5.05 21.08 -19.61
C VAL A 155 3.66 20.50 -19.86
N ASP A 156 2.89 20.34 -18.78
CA ASP A 156 1.43 20.13 -18.81
C ASP A 156 0.76 21.30 -18.13
N GLU A 157 -0.14 21.98 -18.84
CA GLU A 157 -0.88 23.10 -18.27
C GLU A 157 -2.29 23.19 -18.83
N GLY A 158 -3.23 23.58 -17.97
CA GLY A 158 -4.65 23.62 -18.33
C GLY A 158 -5.57 23.48 -17.13
N ASN A 159 -6.85 23.33 -17.43
CA ASN A 159 -7.88 23.10 -16.42
C ASN A 159 -8.09 21.59 -16.24
N PHE A 160 -7.69 21.07 -15.08
CA PHE A 160 -7.78 19.65 -14.76
C PHE A 160 -8.73 19.41 -13.58
N SER A 161 -9.57 18.40 -13.73
CA SER A 161 -10.44 17.91 -12.65
C SER A 161 -9.73 16.89 -11.76
N GLN A 162 -8.65 16.27 -12.25
CA GLN A 162 -7.94 15.19 -11.55
C GLN A 162 -6.42 15.37 -11.58
N TYR A 163 -5.78 15.33 -12.75
CA TYR A 163 -4.32 15.25 -12.82
C TYR A 163 -3.73 16.12 -13.92
N ALA A 164 -2.56 16.72 -13.65
CA ALA A 164 -1.60 17.15 -14.67
C ALA A 164 -0.37 16.23 -14.61
N ALA A 165 0.18 15.80 -15.75
CA ALA A 165 1.16 14.71 -15.79
C ALA A 165 2.22 14.92 -16.87
N ARG A 166 3.51 14.66 -16.57
CA ARG A 166 4.60 14.60 -17.56
C ARG A 166 5.68 13.59 -17.17
N SER A 167 6.35 13.05 -18.20
CA SER A 167 7.52 12.19 -18.05
C SER A 167 8.68 12.70 -18.90
N VAL A 168 9.92 12.50 -18.44
CA VAL A 168 11.18 12.86 -19.12
C VAL A 168 12.26 11.80 -18.94
#